data_AF-A0A5J4TDT7-F1
#
_entry.id   AF-A0A5J4TDT7-F1
#
_cell.length_a   1.000
_cell.length_b   1.000
_cell.length_c   1.000
_cell.angle_alpha   90.00
_cell.angle_beta   90.00
_cell.angle_gamma   90.00
#
_symmetry.space_group_name_H-M   'P 1'
#
loop_
_entity.id
_entity.type
_entity.pdbx_description
1 polymer ?
#
loop_
_entity_poly.entity_id
_entity_poly.type
_entity_poly.pdbx_seq_one_letter_code
_entity_poly.pdbx_strand_id
1 'polypeptide(L)'
;MQNKLKDAVRDFGYGSYKKGRFPHEFINTNNYMNELNKSEPFPIEAFDNQLRNKKLSEVKYKEYLVEAAKHKQRWDYLRYYNILDTRVLIEPIDYLIELMFIYKVDMLANISMSQCANAIKNAMCYSEFDINGDYNCENTDKSIEITQCYWRAKMESYIEQDNKKNRDSHNNVTIDDYDYFKELFKNQRCHICNARFTWENRPTLDRINNSKGHSNSNVIPCCLYCNVYKANRDENQMKLMIQLRKQALFRQLPMTLTSDEGYQLLRKGITG
;
A
#
# COMPACT_ATOMS: atom_id res chain seq x y z
N MET A 1 -10.45 -7.85 -23.51
CA MET A 1 -11.06 -9.17 -23.23
C MET A 1 -12.26 -8.95 -22.32
N GLN A 2 -13.48 -9.29 -22.75
CA GLN A 2 -14.63 -9.34 -21.84
C GLN A 2 -14.58 -10.68 -21.10
N ASN A 3 -14.03 -10.69 -19.89
CA ASN A 3 -14.07 -11.86 -19.02
C ASN A 3 -15.50 -12.04 -18.53
N LYS A 4 -16.12 -13.20 -18.81
CA LYS A 4 -17.49 -13.50 -18.37
C LYS A 4 -17.42 -14.15 -16.99
N LEU A 5 -18.47 -14.00 -16.18
CA LEU A 5 -18.61 -14.66 -14.88
C LEU A 5 -18.31 -16.17 -14.94
N LYS A 6 -18.77 -16.84 -15.99
CA LYS A 6 -18.48 -18.26 -16.24
C LYS A 6 -17.00 -18.59 -16.36
N ASP A 7 -16.19 -17.65 -16.85
CA ASP A 7 -14.76 -17.85 -17.05
C ASP A 7 -14.06 -17.70 -15.69
N ALA A 8 -14.45 -16.71 -14.86
CA ALA A 8 -13.95 -16.57 -13.50
C ALA A 8 -14.29 -17.77 -12.60
N VAL A 9 -15.52 -18.30 -12.69
CA VAL A 9 -15.93 -19.49 -11.93
C VAL A 9 -15.15 -20.73 -12.38
N ARG A 10 -14.86 -20.86 -13.69
CA ARG A 10 -14.04 -21.96 -14.20
C ARG A 10 -12.58 -21.84 -13.77
N ASP A 11 -12.03 -20.63 -13.80
CA ASP A 11 -10.60 -20.39 -13.60
C ASP A 11 -10.22 -20.34 -12.12
N PHE A 12 -11.14 -19.94 -11.25
CA PHE A 12 -10.88 -19.72 -9.81
C PHE A 12 -11.82 -20.51 -8.88
N GLY A 13 -12.89 -21.12 -9.39
CA GLY A 13 -13.79 -21.97 -8.61
C GLY A 13 -13.49 -23.46 -8.81
N TYR A 14 -13.91 -24.28 -7.84
CA TYR A 14 -13.83 -25.75 -7.96
C TYR A 14 -15.08 -26.35 -8.60
N GLY A 15 -16.12 -25.55 -8.83
CA GLY A 15 -17.47 -26.00 -9.18
C GLY A 15 -17.88 -25.92 -10.66
N SER A 16 -18.99 -26.60 -10.97
CA SER A 16 -19.73 -26.46 -12.23
C SER A 16 -20.64 -25.22 -12.18
N TYR A 17 -20.51 -24.30 -13.14
CA TYR A 17 -21.40 -23.13 -13.26
C TYR A 17 -22.83 -23.54 -13.63
N LYS A 18 -23.72 -23.66 -12.62
CA LYS A 18 -25.16 -23.90 -12.82
C LYS A 18 -25.91 -22.57 -12.72
N LYS A 19 -26.27 -21.99 -13.87
CA LYS A 19 -27.04 -20.74 -13.91
C LYS A 19 -28.54 -21.02 -13.88
N GLY A 20 -29.23 -20.46 -12.89
CA GLY A 20 -30.70 -20.39 -12.89
C GLY A 20 -31.23 -19.48 -14.02
N ARG A 21 -32.54 -19.46 -14.22
CA ARG A 21 -33.20 -18.57 -15.19
C ARG A 21 -34.13 -17.61 -14.49
N PHE A 22 -33.97 -16.32 -14.71
CA PHE A 22 -34.86 -15.32 -14.13
C PHE A 22 -35.30 -14.30 -15.19
N PRO A 23 -36.57 -13.89 -15.24
CA PRO A 23 -37.09 -12.96 -16.23
C PRO A 23 -36.80 -11.49 -15.82
N HIS A 24 -35.55 -11.06 -16.01
CA HIS A 24 -35.05 -9.75 -15.56
C HIS A 24 -35.78 -8.54 -16.15
N GLU A 25 -36.29 -8.64 -17.38
CA GLU A 25 -37.00 -7.54 -18.06
C GLU A 25 -38.51 -7.51 -17.74
N PHE A 26 -39.07 -8.65 -17.32
CA PHE A 26 -40.50 -8.76 -17.03
C PHE A 26 -40.87 -8.10 -15.69
N ILE A 27 -40.01 -8.21 -14.68
CA ILE A 27 -40.24 -7.62 -13.36
C ILE A 27 -39.70 -6.19 -13.33
N ASN A 28 -40.52 -5.26 -12.87
CA ASN A 28 -40.17 -3.86 -12.71
C ASN A 28 -40.82 -3.27 -11.43
N THR A 29 -40.49 -2.02 -11.14
CA THR A 29 -40.96 -1.30 -9.94
C THR A 29 -42.48 -1.20 -9.83
N ASN A 30 -43.21 -1.34 -10.95
CA ASN A 30 -44.66 -1.17 -11.00
C ASN A 30 -45.42 -2.50 -10.84
N ASN A 31 -44.82 -3.64 -11.22
CA ASN A 31 -45.51 -4.93 -11.23
C ASN A 31 -44.94 -5.98 -10.25
N TYR A 32 -43.78 -5.74 -9.62
CA TYR A 32 -43.09 -6.77 -8.85
C TYR A 32 -43.95 -7.42 -7.76
N MET A 33 -44.76 -6.65 -7.02
CA MET A 33 -45.62 -7.22 -5.99
C MET A 33 -46.67 -8.17 -6.57
N ASN A 34 -47.38 -7.71 -7.60
CA ASN A 34 -48.43 -8.51 -8.23
C ASN A 34 -47.87 -9.77 -8.89
N GLU A 35 -46.71 -9.67 -9.54
CA GLU A 35 -46.11 -10.81 -10.23
C GLU A 35 -45.41 -11.78 -9.28
N LEU A 36 -44.75 -11.33 -8.21
CA LEU A 36 -44.01 -12.20 -7.30
C LEU A 36 -44.89 -12.93 -6.27
N ASN A 37 -46.07 -12.37 -5.95
CA ASN A 37 -47.06 -13.01 -5.06
C ASN A 37 -47.79 -14.19 -5.72
N LYS A 38 -47.66 -14.40 -7.03
CA LYS A 38 -48.29 -15.53 -7.73
C LYS A 38 -47.59 -16.85 -7.40
N SER A 39 -48.39 -17.91 -7.30
CA SER A 39 -47.91 -19.29 -7.10
C SER A 39 -47.64 -20.04 -8.41
N GLU A 40 -48.15 -19.55 -9.53
CA GLU A 40 -47.89 -20.11 -10.86
C GLU A 40 -46.46 -19.76 -11.35
N PRO A 41 -45.83 -20.58 -12.20
CA PRO A 41 -44.55 -20.25 -12.81
C PRO A 41 -44.67 -19.02 -13.74
N PHE A 42 -43.53 -18.41 -14.07
CA PHE A 42 -43.46 -17.36 -15.07
C PHE A 42 -43.79 -17.93 -16.46
N PRO A 43 -44.56 -17.21 -17.27
CA PRO A 43 -44.83 -17.61 -18.65
C PRO A 43 -43.55 -17.53 -19.50
N ILE A 44 -43.47 -18.25 -20.62
CA ILE A 44 -42.26 -18.32 -21.44
C ILE A 44 -41.88 -16.94 -22.01
N GLU A 45 -42.87 -16.13 -22.33
CA GLU A 45 -42.74 -14.77 -22.84
C GLU A 45 -42.09 -13.82 -21.83
N ALA A 46 -42.19 -14.12 -20.52
CA ALA A 46 -41.51 -13.33 -19.50
C ALA A 46 -39.98 -13.38 -19.63
N PHE A 47 -39.43 -14.39 -20.30
CA PHE A 47 -37.99 -14.54 -20.52
C PHE A 47 -37.49 -13.92 -21.82
N ASP A 48 -38.35 -13.26 -22.59
CA ASP A 48 -37.94 -12.55 -23.80
C ASP A 48 -37.01 -11.39 -23.44
N ASN A 49 -35.86 -11.34 -24.11
CA ASN A 49 -34.86 -10.29 -23.95
C ASN A 49 -34.94 -9.34 -25.14
N GLN A 50 -35.55 -8.18 -24.94
CA GLN A 50 -35.75 -7.18 -25.98
C GLN A 50 -34.42 -6.53 -26.39
N LEU A 51 -33.53 -6.28 -25.41
CA LEU A 51 -32.24 -5.63 -25.65
C LEU A 51 -31.31 -6.42 -26.59
N ARG A 52 -31.34 -7.75 -26.50
CA ARG A 52 -30.51 -8.66 -27.30
C ARG A 52 -31.29 -9.34 -28.41
N ASN A 53 -32.58 -9.04 -28.54
CA ASN A 53 -33.53 -9.70 -29.44
C ASN A 53 -33.42 -11.23 -29.36
N LYS A 54 -33.54 -11.78 -28.14
CA LYS A 54 -33.43 -13.23 -27.88
C LYS A 54 -34.62 -13.75 -27.12
N LYS A 55 -35.17 -14.87 -27.59
CA LYS A 55 -36.23 -15.63 -26.93
C LYS A 55 -35.66 -16.84 -26.21
N LEU A 56 -36.36 -17.30 -25.17
CA LEU A 56 -36.02 -18.54 -24.49
C LEU A 56 -36.46 -19.74 -25.34
N SER A 57 -35.60 -20.76 -25.48
CA SER A 57 -36.00 -21.99 -26.17
C SER A 57 -36.91 -22.85 -25.29
N GLU A 58 -37.81 -23.61 -25.91
CA GLU A 58 -38.73 -24.49 -25.19
C GLU A 58 -38.01 -25.49 -24.27
N VAL A 59 -36.88 -26.05 -24.72
CA VAL A 59 -36.06 -26.95 -23.91
C VAL A 59 -35.63 -26.28 -22.59
N LYS A 60 -35.16 -25.04 -22.69
CA LYS A 60 -34.70 -24.24 -21.55
C LYS A 60 -35.85 -23.80 -20.65
N TYR A 61 -37.04 -23.60 -21.22
CA TYR A 61 -38.25 -23.31 -20.47
C TYR A 61 -38.73 -24.52 -19.67
N LYS A 62 -38.66 -25.73 -20.25
CA LYS A 62 -38.95 -26.99 -19.53
C LYS A 62 -38.02 -27.19 -18.33
N GLU A 63 -36.72 -26.90 -18.48
CA GLU A 63 -35.76 -26.91 -17.34
C GLU A 63 -36.19 -25.94 -16.24
N TYR A 64 -36.64 -24.73 -16.61
CA TYR A 64 -37.14 -23.75 -15.65
C TYR A 64 -38.38 -24.24 -14.90
N LEU A 65 -39.35 -24.84 -15.60
CA LEU A 65 -40.59 -25.34 -14.97
C LEU A 65 -40.30 -26.42 -13.92
N VAL A 66 -39.37 -27.33 -14.19
CA VAL A 66 -38.95 -28.37 -13.24
C VAL A 66 -38.38 -27.76 -11.96
N GLU A 67 -37.61 -26.69 -12.07
CA GLU A 67 -37.05 -26.01 -10.91
C GLU A 67 -38.09 -25.17 -10.18
N ALA A 68 -38.90 -24.40 -10.92
CA ALA A 68 -39.95 -23.54 -10.36
C ALA A 68 -40.99 -24.33 -9.55
N ALA A 69 -41.30 -25.56 -9.97
CA ALA A 69 -42.23 -26.45 -9.27
C ALA A 69 -41.79 -26.81 -7.83
N LYS A 70 -40.51 -26.62 -7.49
CA LYS A 70 -39.99 -26.86 -6.13
C LYS A 70 -40.29 -25.71 -5.16
N HIS A 71 -40.87 -24.61 -5.65
CA HIS A 71 -41.08 -23.37 -4.90
C HIS A 71 -42.58 -23.01 -4.87
N LYS A 72 -43.07 -22.56 -3.72
CA LYS A 72 -44.51 -22.29 -3.51
C LYS A 72 -44.96 -20.98 -4.19
N GLN A 73 -44.14 -19.95 -4.09
CA GLN A 73 -44.38 -18.65 -4.73
C GLN A 73 -43.18 -18.21 -5.56
N ARG A 74 -43.40 -17.28 -6.49
CA ARG A 74 -42.31 -16.67 -7.25
C ARG A 74 -41.32 -15.92 -6.35
N TRP A 75 -41.73 -15.45 -5.17
CA TRP A 75 -40.83 -14.96 -4.11
C TRP A 75 -39.80 -16.01 -3.67
N ASP A 76 -40.23 -17.24 -3.43
CA ASP A 76 -39.36 -18.33 -3.01
C ASP A 76 -38.36 -18.68 -4.13
N TYR A 77 -38.84 -18.67 -5.37
CA TYR A 77 -37.99 -18.88 -6.55
C TYR A 77 -36.97 -17.74 -6.73
N LEU A 78 -37.36 -16.48 -6.57
CA LEU A 78 -36.45 -15.33 -6.63
C LEU A 78 -35.36 -15.43 -5.56
N ARG A 79 -35.73 -15.78 -4.32
CA ARG A 79 -34.76 -16.00 -3.24
C ARG A 79 -33.77 -17.10 -3.61
N TYR A 80 -34.26 -18.24 -4.10
CA TYR A 80 -33.41 -19.34 -4.56
C TYR A 80 -32.47 -18.91 -5.69
N TYR A 81 -32.99 -18.23 -6.72
CA TYR A 81 -32.21 -17.74 -7.85
C TYR A 81 -31.09 -16.78 -7.38
N ASN A 82 -31.41 -15.83 -6.50
CA ASN A 82 -30.42 -14.88 -5.97
C ASN A 82 -29.31 -15.59 -5.17
N ILE A 83 -29.67 -16.59 -4.35
CA ILE A 83 -28.69 -17.42 -3.64
C ILE A 83 -27.82 -18.19 -4.63
N LEU A 84 -28.42 -18.79 -5.67
CA LEU A 84 -27.68 -19.55 -6.67
C LEU A 84 -26.70 -18.67 -7.47
N ASP A 85 -27.13 -17.47 -7.88
CA ASP A 85 -26.33 -16.54 -8.69
C ASP A 85 -25.19 -15.90 -7.89
N THR A 86 -25.34 -15.78 -6.57
CA THR A 86 -24.28 -15.24 -5.68
C THR A 86 -23.36 -16.30 -5.12
N ARG A 87 -23.89 -17.48 -4.74
CA ARG A 87 -23.10 -18.58 -4.14
C ARG A 87 -21.96 -19.04 -5.05
N VAL A 88 -22.15 -18.96 -6.37
CA VAL A 88 -21.13 -19.35 -7.35
C VAL A 88 -19.86 -18.49 -7.29
N LEU A 89 -19.92 -17.31 -6.67
CA LEU A 89 -18.78 -16.41 -6.49
C LEU A 89 -17.98 -16.69 -5.22
N ILE A 90 -18.54 -17.41 -4.25
CA ILE A 90 -17.90 -17.63 -2.94
C ILE A 90 -16.57 -18.36 -3.13
N GLU A 91 -16.58 -19.50 -3.84
CA GLU A 91 -15.36 -20.28 -4.10
C GLU A 91 -14.27 -19.47 -4.83
N PRO A 92 -14.55 -18.78 -5.95
CA PRO A 92 -13.57 -17.87 -6.56
C PRO A 92 -13.02 -16.80 -5.61
N ILE A 93 -13.87 -16.21 -4.77
CA ILE A 93 -13.45 -15.18 -3.82
C ILE A 93 -12.53 -15.79 -2.76
N ASP A 94 -12.89 -16.93 -2.18
CA ASP A 94 -12.08 -17.63 -1.19
C ASP A 94 -10.72 -18.02 -1.77
N TYR A 95 -10.69 -18.57 -2.99
CA TYR A 95 -9.45 -18.87 -3.71
C TYR A 95 -8.56 -17.64 -3.88
N LEU A 96 -9.15 -16.50 -4.28
CA LEU A 96 -8.40 -15.25 -4.43
C LEU A 96 -7.89 -14.72 -3.08
N ILE A 97 -8.68 -14.82 -2.01
CA ILE A 97 -8.23 -14.47 -0.65
C ILE A 97 -7.01 -15.31 -0.28
N GLU A 98 -7.09 -16.63 -0.43
CA GLU A 98 -5.99 -17.55 -0.13
C GLU A 98 -4.74 -17.24 -0.96
N LEU A 99 -4.91 -17.00 -2.26
CA LEU A 99 -3.81 -16.64 -3.16
C LEU A 99 -3.11 -15.34 -2.73
N MET A 100 -3.87 -14.31 -2.34
CA MET A 100 -3.31 -13.03 -1.87
C MET A 100 -2.65 -13.18 -0.50
N PHE A 101 -3.20 -14.05 0.35
CA PHE A 101 -2.69 -14.30 1.70
C PHE A 101 -1.29 -14.92 1.70
N ILE A 102 -0.92 -15.69 0.67
CA ILE A 102 0.47 -16.17 0.46
C ILE A 102 1.48 -15.01 0.51
N TYR A 103 1.09 -13.84 0.03
CA TYR A 103 1.91 -12.62 0.01
C TYR A 103 1.65 -11.69 1.21
N LYS A 104 0.90 -12.15 2.21
CA LYS A 104 0.46 -11.35 3.36
C LYS A 104 -0.34 -10.11 2.96
N VAL A 105 -1.04 -10.17 1.83
CA VAL A 105 -1.91 -9.11 1.34
C VAL A 105 -3.35 -9.47 1.69
N ASP A 106 -3.99 -8.62 2.49
CA ASP A 106 -5.43 -8.73 2.76
C ASP A 106 -6.22 -8.21 1.54
N MET A 107 -6.86 -9.12 0.83
CA MET A 107 -7.67 -8.78 -0.34
C MET A 107 -8.88 -7.91 0.01
N LEU A 108 -9.51 -8.13 1.17
CA LEU A 108 -10.74 -7.43 1.58
C LEU A 108 -10.46 -6.02 2.08
N ALA A 109 -9.27 -5.77 2.64
CA ALA A 109 -8.81 -4.43 3.00
C ALA A 109 -8.41 -3.60 1.77
N ASN A 110 -8.15 -4.24 0.63
CA ASN A 110 -7.84 -3.56 -0.63
C ASN A 110 -9.12 -3.37 -1.46
N ILE A 111 -9.28 -2.20 -2.06
CA ILE A 111 -10.53 -1.84 -2.77
C ILE A 111 -10.60 -2.54 -4.14
N SER A 112 -9.47 -2.96 -4.71
CA SER A 112 -9.41 -3.59 -6.03
C SER A 112 -8.32 -4.65 -6.19
N MET A 113 -8.52 -5.55 -7.14
CA MET A 113 -7.52 -6.53 -7.56
C MET A 113 -6.22 -5.89 -8.08
N SER A 114 -6.30 -4.70 -8.68
CA SER A 114 -5.12 -3.95 -9.11
C SER A 114 -4.30 -3.43 -7.92
N GLN A 115 -4.96 -3.01 -6.83
CA GLN A 115 -4.27 -2.64 -5.59
C GLN A 115 -3.64 -3.88 -4.94
N CYS A 116 -4.32 -5.03 -4.92
CA CYS A 116 -3.74 -6.28 -4.44
C CYS A 116 -2.48 -6.66 -5.23
N ALA A 117 -2.52 -6.59 -6.56
CA ALA A 117 -1.37 -6.87 -7.41
C ALA A 117 -0.18 -5.92 -7.13
N ASN A 118 -0.47 -4.64 -6.91
CA ASN A 118 0.55 -3.66 -6.53
C ASN A 118 1.13 -3.95 -5.13
N ALA A 119 0.29 -4.37 -4.17
CA ALA A 119 0.72 -4.78 -2.85
C ALA A 119 1.62 -6.03 -2.90
N ILE A 120 1.26 -7.05 -3.70
CA ILE A 120 2.11 -8.22 -3.93
C ILE A 120 3.46 -7.81 -4.50
N LYS A 121 3.46 -6.95 -5.54
CA LYS A 121 4.69 -6.45 -6.15
C LYS A 121 5.61 -5.80 -5.10
N ASN A 122 5.05 -4.95 -4.23
CA ASN A 122 5.82 -4.34 -3.16
C ASN A 122 6.29 -5.39 -2.14
N ALA A 123 5.44 -6.33 -1.71
CA ALA A 123 5.83 -7.40 -0.81
C ALA A 123 7.02 -8.23 -1.36
N MET A 124 7.04 -8.50 -2.67
CA MET A 124 8.16 -9.15 -3.34
C MET A 124 9.42 -8.29 -3.36
N CYS A 125 9.31 -7.03 -3.80
CA CYS A 125 10.46 -6.11 -3.92
C CYS A 125 11.13 -5.80 -2.57
N TYR A 126 10.36 -5.82 -1.47
CA TYR A 126 10.82 -5.51 -0.12
C TYR A 126 10.91 -6.77 0.76
N SER A 127 10.89 -7.98 0.18
CA SER A 127 10.93 -9.24 0.94
C SER A 127 12.20 -9.42 1.80
N GLU A 128 13.33 -8.87 1.34
CA GLU A 128 14.62 -8.86 2.06
C GLU A 128 14.87 -7.55 2.82
N PHE A 129 13.82 -6.75 3.07
CA PHE A 129 13.98 -5.52 3.84
C PHE A 129 14.25 -5.82 5.31
N ASP A 130 15.30 -5.19 5.84
CA ASP A 130 15.66 -5.12 7.24
C ASP A 130 15.86 -3.65 7.61
N ILE A 131 15.13 -3.17 8.61
CA ILE A 131 15.25 -1.80 9.10
C ILE A 131 16.67 -1.43 9.58
N ASN A 132 17.46 -2.43 9.98
CA ASN A 132 18.85 -2.26 10.39
C ASN A 132 19.86 -2.63 9.28
N GLY A 133 19.37 -3.00 8.10
CA GLY A 133 20.20 -3.33 6.95
C GLY A 133 21.07 -2.15 6.48
N ASP A 134 22.25 -2.48 5.94
CA ASP A 134 23.13 -1.48 5.33
C ASP A 134 22.78 -1.28 3.86
N TYR A 135 21.97 -0.24 3.60
CA TYR A 135 21.59 0.20 2.24
C TYR A 135 22.33 1.47 1.81
N ASN A 136 23.52 1.72 2.36
CA ASN A 136 24.35 2.83 1.90
C ASN A 136 25.01 2.46 0.57
N CYS A 137 25.06 3.39 -0.38
CA CYS A 137 25.97 3.23 -1.52
C CYS A 137 27.41 3.22 -1.02
N GLU A 138 28.27 2.41 -1.65
CA GLU A 138 29.71 2.47 -1.40
C GLU A 138 30.21 3.85 -1.77
N ASN A 139 30.46 4.67 -0.75
CA ASN A 139 31.09 5.97 -0.95
C ASN A 139 32.60 5.77 -0.88
N THR A 140 33.31 6.10 -1.96
CA THR A 140 34.77 6.13 -2.02
C THR A 140 35.37 7.33 -1.30
N ASP A 141 34.52 8.24 -0.81
CA ASP A 141 34.93 9.39 -0.03
C ASP A 141 35.67 9.01 1.25
N LYS A 142 36.65 9.83 1.57
CA LYS A 142 37.36 9.76 2.85
C LYS A 142 36.39 10.03 3.99
N SER A 143 36.64 9.36 5.12
CA SER A 143 35.95 9.68 6.38
C SER A 143 36.11 11.15 6.72
N ILE A 144 35.07 11.73 7.31
CA ILE A 144 35.12 13.15 7.66
C ILE A 144 36.25 13.43 8.67
N GLU A 145 36.93 14.55 8.45
CA GLU A 145 37.81 15.16 9.44
C GLU A 145 37.31 16.59 9.69
N ILE A 146 36.57 16.78 10.77
CA ILE A 146 36.06 18.11 11.12
C ILE A 146 37.19 18.99 11.65
N THR A 147 37.13 20.29 11.32
CA THR A 147 38.04 21.30 11.86
C THR A 147 37.40 22.00 13.07
N GLN A 148 38.22 22.63 13.91
CA GLN A 148 37.70 23.40 15.04
C GLN A 148 36.80 24.56 14.58
N CYS A 149 37.08 25.16 13.42
CA CYS A 149 36.22 26.18 12.82
C CYS A 149 34.84 25.63 12.43
N TYR A 150 34.78 24.43 11.85
CA TYR A 150 33.52 23.75 11.57
C TYR A 150 32.74 23.49 12.86
N TRP A 151 33.42 22.97 13.89
CA TRP A 151 32.80 22.71 15.18
C TRP A 151 32.23 23.99 15.83
N ARG A 152 33.00 25.08 15.83
CA ARG A 152 32.55 26.39 16.33
C ARG A 152 31.27 26.85 15.65
N ALA A 153 31.22 26.80 14.31
CA ALA A 153 30.03 27.18 13.55
C ALA A 153 28.82 26.29 13.85
N LYS A 154 29.03 24.98 14.06
CA LYS A 154 27.95 24.06 14.46
C LYS A 154 27.44 24.36 15.86
N MET A 155 28.33 24.58 16.82
CA MET A 155 27.99 24.92 18.20
C MET A 155 27.18 26.22 18.28
N GLU A 156 27.60 27.28 17.57
CA GLU A 156 26.85 28.54 17.49
C GLU A 156 25.44 28.33 16.92
N SER A 157 25.32 27.52 15.87
CA SER A 157 24.02 27.15 15.30
C SER A 157 23.13 26.38 16.29
N TYR A 158 23.68 25.52 17.14
CA TYR A 158 22.92 24.81 18.16
C TYR A 158 22.41 25.73 19.25
N ILE A 159 23.24 26.67 19.70
CA ILE A 159 22.84 27.71 20.66
C ILE A 159 21.69 28.54 20.09
N GLU A 160 21.79 28.99 18.84
CA GLU A 160 20.73 29.77 18.21
C GLU A 160 19.40 28.99 18.14
N GLN A 161 19.45 27.71 17.76
CA GLN A 161 18.27 26.84 17.69
C GLN A 161 17.61 26.60 19.05
N ASP A 162 18.41 26.50 20.10
CA ASP A 162 17.93 26.30 21.48
C ASP A 162 17.35 27.58 22.06
N ASN A 163 18.03 28.71 21.87
CA ASN A 163 17.54 30.03 22.26
C ASN A 163 16.21 30.37 21.57
N LYS A 164 16.09 30.10 20.26
CA LYS A 164 14.85 30.33 19.50
C LYS A 164 13.65 29.53 20.03
N LYS A 165 13.91 28.46 20.77
CA LYS A 165 12.88 27.59 21.36
C LYS A 165 12.84 27.69 22.88
N ASN A 166 13.52 28.68 23.47
CA ASN A 166 13.62 28.92 24.91
C ASN A 166 14.04 27.66 25.70
N ARG A 167 14.99 26.88 25.16
CA ARG A 167 15.55 25.72 25.86
C ARG A 167 16.70 26.15 26.76
N ASP A 168 16.89 25.43 27.86
CA ASP A 168 18.06 25.59 28.71
C ASP A 168 19.34 25.25 27.93
N SER A 169 20.28 26.19 27.93
CA SER A 169 21.58 26.11 27.25
C SER A 169 22.77 26.12 28.22
N HIS A 170 22.54 26.07 29.54
CA HIS A 170 23.60 26.14 30.55
C HIS A 170 24.64 25.03 30.40
N ASN A 171 24.18 23.83 30.01
CA ASN A 171 25.02 22.63 29.84
C ASN A 171 25.17 22.23 28.36
N ASN A 172 25.05 23.17 27.43
CA ASN A 172 25.23 22.87 26.01
C ASN A 172 26.69 22.50 25.68
N VAL A 173 26.86 21.78 24.56
CA VAL A 173 28.16 21.50 23.96
C VAL A 173 28.97 22.78 23.78
N THR A 174 30.27 22.69 24.03
CA THR A 174 31.21 23.80 24.07
C THR A 174 32.34 23.61 23.06
N ILE A 175 33.19 24.63 22.92
CA ILE A 175 34.39 24.54 22.07
C ILE A 175 35.38 23.48 22.58
N ASP A 176 35.38 23.21 23.89
CA ASP A 176 36.29 22.26 24.54
C ASP A 176 35.92 20.80 24.24
N ASP A 177 34.67 20.54 23.83
CA ASP A 177 34.22 19.20 23.41
C ASP A 177 34.70 18.80 22.00
N TYR A 178 35.49 19.66 21.33
CA TYR A 178 35.92 19.46 19.94
C TYR A 178 36.60 18.11 19.69
N ASP A 179 37.59 17.73 20.49
CA ASP A 179 38.35 16.49 20.26
C ASP A 179 37.47 15.26 20.45
N TYR A 180 36.56 15.30 21.42
CA TYR A 180 35.57 14.25 21.64
C TYR A 180 34.67 14.07 20.41
N PHE A 181 34.04 15.15 19.92
CA PHE A 181 33.14 15.07 18.77
C PHE A 181 33.87 14.79 17.45
N LYS A 182 35.13 15.21 17.31
CA LYS A 182 35.98 14.86 16.16
C LYS A 182 36.16 13.35 16.08
N GLU A 183 36.56 12.70 17.17
CA GLU A 183 36.72 11.25 17.21
C GLU A 183 35.36 10.53 17.13
N LEU A 184 34.31 11.09 17.72
CA LEU A 184 32.96 10.54 17.64
C LEU A 184 32.47 10.44 16.19
N PHE A 185 32.57 11.52 15.41
CA PHE A 185 32.14 11.52 14.01
C PHE A 185 33.05 10.70 13.09
N LYS A 186 34.31 10.48 13.48
CA LYS A 186 35.23 9.62 12.73
C LYS A 186 34.91 8.14 12.93
N ASN A 187 34.59 7.75 14.17
CA ASN A 187 34.46 6.35 14.55
C ASN A 187 33.01 5.86 14.58
N GLN A 188 32.03 6.75 14.67
CA GLN A 188 30.60 6.41 14.64
C GLN A 188 29.93 6.71 13.30
N ARG A 189 28.69 6.25 13.18
CA ARG A 189 27.82 6.41 12.02
C ARG A 189 26.55 7.15 12.44
N CYS A 190 25.80 7.63 11.46
CA CYS A 190 24.48 8.19 11.71
C CYS A 190 23.59 7.16 12.42
N HIS A 191 23.03 7.49 13.58
CA HIS A 191 22.22 6.55 14.36
C HIS A 191 20.92 6.11 13.65
N ILE A 192 20.41 6.92 12.70
CA ILE A 192 19.18 6.62 11.94
C ILE A 192 19.47 5.73 10.74
N CYS A 193 20.36 6.17 9.85
CA CYS A 193 20.58 5.51 8.55
C CYS A 193 21.86 4.69 8.46
N ASN A 194 22.65 4.62 9.54
CA ASN A 194 23.92 3.90 9.63
C ASN A 194 25.00 4.32 8.60
N ALA A 195 24.80 5.47 7.92
CA ALA A 195 25.76 6.00 6.97
C ALA A 195 27.00 6.55 7.69
N ARG A 196 28.18 6.38 7.06
CA ARG A 196 29.40 7.07 7.49
C ARG A 196 29.28 8.56 7.25
N PHE A 197 29.94 9.34 8.09
CA PHE A 197 30.02 10.79 7.92
C PHE A 197 31.12 11.16 6.93
N THR A 198 30.75 11.99 5.94
CA THR A 198 31.64 12.54 4.91
C THR A 198 31.30 14.02 4.72
N TRP A 199 32.04 14.73 3.87
CA TRP A 199 31.70 16.12 3.55
C TRP A 199 30.41 16.27 2.72
N GLU A 200 30.01 15.21 2.02
CA GLU A 200 28.69 15.10 1.39
C GLU A 200 27.62 14.73 2.41
N ASN A 201 27.88 13.71 3.24
CA ASN A 201 26.99 13.27 4.31
C ASN A 201 27.41 13.86 5.67
N ARG A 202 27.26 15.19 5.81
CA ARG A 202 27.81 15.95 6.94
C ARG A 202 27.21 15.52 8.28
N PRO A 203 28.03 15.35 9.34
CA PRO A 203 27.56 15.03 10.67
C PRO A 203 26.86 16.23 11.31
N THR A 204 25.90 15.91 12.16
CA THR A 204 25.21 16.82 13.06
C THR A 204 24.94 16.08 14.37
N LEU A 205 24.60 16.83 15.40
CA LEU A 205 24.02 16.33 16.63
C LEU A 205 22.50 16.40 16.54
N ASP A 206 21.84 15.25 16.67
CA ASP A 206 20.41 15.17 16.90
C ASP A 206 20.15 15.10 18.40
N ARG A 207 19.05 15.70 18.85
CA ARG A 207 18.65 15.68 20.26
C ARG A 207 17.90 14.39 20.57
N ILE A 208 18.27 13.74 21.66
CA ILE A 208 17.55 12.60 22.21
C ILE A 208 16.20 13.07 22.75
N ASN A 209 16.19 14.15 23.54
CA ASN A 209 14.99 14.83 23.98
C ASN A 209 14.91 16.25 23.38
N ASN A 210 13.91 16.46 22.51
CA ASN A 210 13.65 17.72 21.83
C ASN A 210 13.19 18.88 22.76
N SER A 211 12.82 18.60 24.01
CA SER A 211 12.51 19.62 25.02
C SER A 211 13.75 20.16 25.73
N LYS A 212 14.92 19.51 25.60
CA LYS A 212 16.19 19.91 26.22
C LYS A 212 17.17 20.45 25.17
N GLY A 213 18.14 21.26 25.61
CA GLY A 213 19.21 21.78 24.76
C GLY A 213 20.21 20.70 24.31
N HIS A 214 21.19 21.11 23.51
CA HIS A 214 22.26 20.23 23.02
C HIS A 214 23.35 20.01 24.07
N SER A 215 23.05 19.31 25.16
CA SER A 215 24.05 18.87 26.14
C SER A 215 24.73 17.56 25.71
N ASN A 216 25.94 17.29 26.21
CA ASN A 216 26.70 16.07 25.92
C ASN A 216 25.93 14.75 26.15
N SER A 217 24.99 14.74 27.09
CA SER A 217 24.14 13.57 27.40
C SER A 217 22.81 13.52 26.65
N ASN A 218 22.45 14.60 25.94
CA ASN A 218 21.18 14.72 25.21
C ASN A 218 21.37 14.71 23.69
N VAL A 219 22.57 14.39 23.19
CA VAL A 219 22.88 14.42 21.77
C VAL A 219 23.41 13.09 21.26
N ILE A 220 23.10 12.78 20.00
CA ILE A 220 23.60 11.60 19.30
C ILE A 220 23.99 11.96 17.86
N PRO A 221 25.06 11.38 17.29
CA PRO A 221 25.46 11.64 15.91
C PRO A 221 24.38 11.28 14.89
N CYS A 222 24.04 12.23 14.01
CA CYS A 222 23.06 12.05 12.94
C CYS A 222 23.49 12.83 11.71
N CYS A 223 23.27 12.32 10.50
CA CYS A 223 23.58 13.11 9.32
C CYS A 223 22.53 14.19 9.09
N LEU A 224 22.90 15.26 8.41
CA LEU A 224 22.02 16.41 8.18
C LEU A 224 20.67 16.00 7.56
N TYR A 225 20.69 15.12 6.55
CA TYR A 225 19.47 14.64 5.90
C TYR A 225 18.53 13.95 6.89
N CYS A 226 19.05 13.01 7.69
CA CYS A 226 18.23 12.24 8.63
C CYS A 226 17.69 13.13 9.75
N ASN A 227 18.51 14.03 10.28
CA ASN A 227 18.12 14.96 11.34
C ASN A 227 16.99 15.89 10.88
N VAL A 228 17.12 16.48 9.68
CA VAL A 228 16.08 17.34 9.08
C VAL A 228 14.83 16.56 8.72
N TYR A 229 14.98 15.35 8.14
CA TYR A 229 13.83 14.52 7.77
C TYR A 229 13.10 13.97 9.00
N LYS A 230 13.80 13.65 10.10
CA LYS A 230 13.14 13.26 11.35
C LYS A 230 12.46 14.46 12.00
N ALA A 231 13.18 15.58 12.13
CA ALA A 231 12.74 16.76 12.86
C ALA A 231 12.16 16.39 14.25
N ASN A 232 10.88 16.68 14.50
CA ASN A 232 10.16 16.35 15.73
C ASN A 232 9.23 15.13 15.60
N ARG A 233 9.30 14.39 14.49
CA ARG A 233 8.48 13.19 14.25
C ARG A 233 9.04 11.97 14.98
N ASP A 234 8.23 10.92 15.06
CA ASP A 234 8.61 9.65 15.67
C ASP A 234 9.85 9.05 14.99
N GLU A 235 10.84 8.65 15.81
CA GLU A 235 12.13 8.17 15.32
C GLU A 235 11.99 6.86 14.54
N ASN A 236 11.18 5.91 15.04
CA ASN A 236 11.02 4.60 14.42
C ASN A 236 10.32 4.71 13.06
N GLN A 237 9.27 5.52 12.97
CA GLN A 237 8.59 5.81 11.70
C GLN A 237 9.54 6.46 10.70
N MET A 238 10.33 7.45 11.11
CA MET A 238 11.23 8.16 10.20
C MET A 238 12.41 7.29 9.78
N LYS A 239 12.95 6.47 10.69
CA LYS A 239 13.96 5.45 10.38
C LYS A 239 13.45 4.47 9.33
N LEU A 240 12.22 3.97 9.49
CA LEU A 240 11.56 3.10 8.50
C LEU A 240 11.48 3.76 7.13
N MET A 241 10.96 4.99 7.06
CA MET A 241 10.82 5.72 5.79
C MET A 241 12.15 5.97 5.09
N ILE A 242 13.19 6.35 5.86
CA ILE A 242 14.54 6.57 5.33
C ILE A 242 15.14 5.27 4.79
N GLN A 243 15.03 4.18 5.54
CA GLN A 243 15.60 2.89 5.14
C GLN A 243 14.88 2.28 3.94
N LEU A 244 13.54 2.38 3.87
CA LEU A 244 12.78 1.98 2.68
C LEU A 244 13.23 2.74 1.43
N ARG A 245 13.40 4.07 1.54
CA ARG A 245 13.92 4.88 0.43
C ARG A 245 15.32 4.45 0.02
N LYS A 246 16.22 4.20 0.99
CA LYS A 246 17.58 3.76 0.69
C LYS A 246 17.62 2.39 0.04
N GLN A 247 16.82 1.44 0.51
CA GLN A 247 16.72 0.13 -0.14
C GLN A 247 16.18 0.26 -1.57
N ALA A 248 15.17 1.11 -1.79
CA ALA A 248 14.64 1.36 -3.12
C ALA A 248 15.71 1.89 -4.07
N LEU A 249 16.52 2.87 -3.62
CA LEU A 249 17.66 3.37 -4.38
C LEU A 249 18.72 2.29 -4.62
N PHE A 250 19.09 1.53 -3.58
CA PHE A 250 20.10 0.48 -3.64
C PHE A 250 19.72 -0.65 -4.62
N ARG A 251 18.45 -1.05 -4.63
CA ARG A 251 17.89 -2.09 -5.52
C ARG A 251 17.39 -1.51 -6.85
N GLN A 252 17.55 -0.20 -7.08
CA GLN A 252 17.06 0.51 -8.27
C GLN A 252 15.55 0.29 -8.53
N LEU A 253 14.76 0.22 -7.45
CA LEU A 253 13.31 0.05 -7.53
C LEU A 253 12.66 1.33 -8.06
N PRO A 254 11.58 1.21 -8.85
CA PRO A 254 10.78 2.36 -9.24
C PRO A 254 10.24 3.08 -8.00
N MET A 255 10.55 4.36 -7.86
CA MET A 255 9.97 5.22 -6.84
C MET A 255 8.98 6.18 -7.48
N THR A 256 8.07 6.74 -6.67
CA THR A 256 7.21 7.83 -7.12
C THR A 256 8.08 8.94 -7.70
N LEU A 257 7.78 9.36 -8.92
CA LEU A 257 8.51 10.42 -9.59
C LEU A 257 8.36 11.70 -8.79
N THR A 258 9.46 12.14 -8.17
CA THR A 258 9.48 13.39 -7.41
C THR A 258 10.02 14.56 -8.23
N SER A 259 10.58 14.30 -9.41
CA SER A 259 11.06 15.34 -10.33
C SER A 259 10.16 15.45 -11.55
N ASP A 260 9.81 16.70 -11.89
CA ASP A 260 9.00 16.99 -13.06
C ASP A 260 9.74 16.58 -14.35
N GLU A 261 11.06 16.76 -14.40
CA GLU A 261 11.91 16.31 -15.51
C GLU A 261 11.86 14.79 -15.72
N GLY A 262 11.93 14.00 -14.64
CA GLY A 262 11.82 12.53 -14.72
C GLY A 262 10.43 12.10 -15.20
N TYR A 263 9.39 12.81 -14.78
CA TYR A 263 8.03 12.60 -15.27
C TYR A 263 7.89 12.91 -16.76
N GLN A 264 8.39 14.06 -17.23
CA GLN A 264 8.33 14.41 -18.64
C GLN A 264 9.15 13.47 -19.53
N LEU A 265 10.31 12.98 -19.06
CA LEU A 265 11.14 12.02 -19.78
C LEU A 265 10.41 10.67 -19.96
N LEU A 266 9.83 10.14 -18.88
CA LEU A 266 9.06 8.89 -18.94
C LEU A 266 7.79 9.05 -19.79
N ARG A 267 7.10 10.18 -19.68
CA ARG A 267 5.91 10.49 -20.49
C ARG A 267 6.23 10.51 -21.98
N LYS A 268 7.38 11.04 -22.40
CA LYS A 268 7.82 11.03 -23.80
C LYS A 268 8.08 9.62 -24.34
N GLY A 269 8.49 8.68 -23.46
CA GLY A 269 8.75 7.29 -23.82
C GLY A 269 7.50 6.39 -23.82
N ILE A 270 6.42 6.80 -23.16
CA ILE A 270 5.14 6.09 -23.20
C ILE A 270 4.37 6.58 -24.44
N THR A 271 4.57 5.92 -25.58
CA THR A 271 3.72 6.10 -26.75
C THR A 271 2.55 5.12 -26.66
N GLY A 272 1.35 5.66 -26.52
CA GLY A 272 0.06 4.97 -26.59
C GLY A 272 -0.98 5.88 -27.20
#